data_AF-A0A9P7VWI4-F1
#
_entry.id   AF-A0A9P7VWI4-F1
#
_cell.length_a   1.000
_cell.length_b   1.000
_cell.length_c   1.000
_cell.angle_alpha   90.00
_cell.angle_beta   90.00
_cell.angle_gamma   90.00
#
_symmetry.space_group_name_H-M   'P 1'
#
loop_
_entity.id
_entity.type
_entity.pdbx_description
1 polymer ?
#
loop_
_entity_poly.entity_id
_entity_poly.type
_entity_poly.pdbx_seq_one_letter_code
_entity_poly.pdbx_strand_id
1 'polypeptide(L)' 'DYTDGSDVLNHFTQVVWKSTTELGCARNTACNDVFDTGGSQTLIACLYNPPGNVIGEATDNVQV' A
#
# COMPACT_ATOMS: atom_id res chain seq x y z
N ASP A 1 12.08 -10.10 7.84
CA ASP A 1 11.82 -10.54 9.21
C ASP A 1 10.32 -10.58 9.43
N TYR A 2 9.75 -11.79 9.45
CA TYR A 2 8.33 -12.09 9.67
C TYR A 2 8.09 -12.60 11.11
N THR A 3 9.08 -12.43 11.98
CA THR A 3 9.14 -13.07 13.29
C THR A 3 9.10 -12.03 14.38
N ASP A 4 7.92 -11.45 14.64
CA ASP A 4 7.49 -11.04 15.99
C ASP A 4 6.05 -10.49 15.95
N GLY A 5 5.05 -11.39 16.10
CA GLY A 5 3.72 -11.15 16.68
C GLY A 5 2.83 -9.99 16.20
N SER A 6 3.32 -9.16 15.29
CA SER A 6 2.65 -8.03 14.67
C SER A 6 2.58 -8.38 13.20
N ASP A 7 1.38 -8.62 12.69
CA ASP A 7 1.17 -8.60 11.25
C ASP A 7 1.65 -7.23 10.78
N VAL A 8 2.83 -7.16 10.16
CA VAL A 8 3.41 -5.89 9.73
C VAL A 8 2.56 -5.39 8.58
N LEU A 9 1.54 -4.61 8.91
CA LEU A 9 0.64 -3.98 7.96
C LEU A 9 1.41 -2.91 7.18
N ASN A 10 1.64 -3.16 5.90
CA ASN A 10 2.44 -2.31 5.02
C ASN A 10 1.87 -2.32 3.60
N HIS A 11 2.63 -1.82 2.63
CA HIS A 11 2.18 -1.80 1.23
C HIS A 11 1.94 -3.21 0.66
N PHE A 12 2.76 -4.20 1.01
CA PHE A 12 2.59 -5.56 0.53
C PHE A 12 1.26 -6.16 1.01
N THR A 13 0.95 -6.05 2.31
CA THR A 13 -0.28 -6.63 2.87
C THR A 13 -1.54 -6.00 2.26
N GLN A 14 -1.52 -4.70 1.92
CA GLN A 14 -2.62 -4.08 1.16
C GLN A 14 -2.72 -4.65 -0.26
N VAL A 15 -1.59 -4.86 -0.95
CA VAL A 15 -1.58 -5.38 -2.32
C VAL A 15 -2.17 -6.79 -2.40
N VAL A 16 -1.92 -7.63 -1.38
CA VAL A 16 -2.41 -9.02 -1.35
C VAL A 16 -3.70 -9.20 -0.54
N TRP A 17 -4.34 -8.12 -0.11
CA TRP A 17 -5.50 -8.18 0.77
C TRP A 17 -6.68 -8.84 0.08
N LYS A 18 -7.04 -10.06 0.51
CA LYS A 18 -8.07 -10.90 -0.12
C LYS A 18 -9.41 -10.20 -0.34
N SER A 19 -9.87 -9.40 0.62
CA SER A 19 -11.17 -8.74 0.55
C SER A 19 -11.17 -7.46 -0.28
N THR A 20 -10.01 -6.95 -0.68
CA THR A 20 -9.91 -5.79 -1.57
C THR A 20 -10.20 -6.24 -3.00
N THR A 21 -11.19 -5.63 -3.64
CA THR A 21 -11.68 -6.05 -4.97
C THR A 21 -11.51 -4.98 -6.04
N GLU A 22 -11.30 -3.73 -5.64
CA GLU A 22 -11.18 -2.59 -6.53
C GLU A 22 -9.87 -1.84 -6.27
N LEU A 23 -9.25 -1.40 -7.37
CA LEU A 23 -8.01 -0.64 -7.38
C LEU A 23 -8.12 0.53 -8.36
N GLY A 24 -7.82 1.74 -7.90
CA GLY A 24 -7.65 2.91 -8.74
C GLY A 24 -6.31 3.57 -8.47
N CYS A 25 -5.52 3.86 -9.51
CA CYS A 25 -4.21 4.49 -9.37
C CYS A 25 -4.08 5.75 -10.23
N ALA A 26 -3.29 6.70 -9.76
CA ALA A 26 -2.86 7.88 -10.50
C ALA A 26 -1.34 7.97 -10.50
N ARG A 27 -0.77 8.50 -11.58
CA ARG A 27 0.67 8.73 -11.75
C ARG A 27 0.92 10.15 -12.24
N ASN A 28 1.81 10.87 -11.57
CA ASN A 28 2.34 12.16 -12.02
C ASN A 28 3.87 12.09 -12.04
N THR A 29 4.50 12.40 -13.16
CA THR A 29 5.97 12.34 -13.35
C THR A 29 6.67 13.69 -13.22
N ALA A 30 5.90 14.77 -13.03
CA ALA A 30 6.35 16.16 -13.00
C ALA A 30 6.13 16.78 -11.60
N CYS A 31 6.45 16.02 -10.56
CA CYS A 31 6.42 16.50 -9.19
C CYS A 31 7.79 17.07 -8.84
N ASN A 32 7.92 18.36 -8.56
CA ASN A 32 9.25 18.97 -8.29
C ASN A 32 9.51 19.22 -6.79
N ASP A 33 8.49 19.11 -5.95
CA ASP A 33 8.50 19.52 -4.54
C ASP A 33 8.01 18.42 -3.60
N VAL A 34 8.04 17.14 -4.03
CA VAL A 34 7.56 16.01 -3.20
C VAL A 34 8.65 15.51 -2.26
N PHE A 35 9.91 15.57 -2.68
CA PHE A 35 11.07 15.26 -1.85
C PHE A 35 12.14 16.36 -2.02
N ASP A 36 12.85 16.68 -0.94
CA ASP A 36 13.95 17.67 -0.96
C ASP A 36 15.23 17.08 -1.57
N THR A 37 15.11 16.61 -2.81
CA THR A 37 16.19 15.95 -3.56
C THR A 37 16.62 16.75 -4.78
N GLY A 38 15.87 17.79 -5.15
CA GLY A 38 15.99 18.46 -6.45
C GLY A 38 15.56 17.55 -7.61
N GLY A 39 15.11 18.15 -8.71
CA GLY A 39 14.69 17.44 -9.93
C GLY A 39 13.19 17.11 -9.97
N SER A 40 12.79 16.38 -11.01
CA SER A 40 11.41 15.94 -11.22
C SER A 40 11.24 14.51 -10.71
N GLN A 41 10.27 14.30 -9.82
CA GLN A 41 9.92 13.00 -9.24
C GLN A 41 8.64 12.44 -9.85
N THR A 42 8.54 11.11 -9.79
CA THR A 42 7.31 10.40 -10.11
C THR A 42 6.58 10.03 -8.82
N LEU A 43 5.37 10.57 -8.66
CA LEU A 43 4.43 10.17 -7.62
C LEU A 43 3.42 9.19 -8.20
N ILE A 44 3.23 8.07 -7.51
CA ILE A 44 2.17 7.10 -7.78
C ILE A 44 1.35 6.96 -6.51
N ALA A 45 0.04 7.15 -6.62
CA ALA A 45 -0.91 6.93 -5.54
C ALA A 45 -1.97 5.93 -6.01
N CYS A 46 -2.28 4.95 -5.16
CA CYS A 46 -3.31 3.96 -5.40
C CYS A 46 -4.30 3.93 -4.24
N LEU A 47 -5.58 3.81 -4.58
CA LEU A 47 -6.69 3.63 -3.66
C LEU A 47 -7.25 2.23 -3.86
N TYR A 48 -7.57 1.58 -2.74
CA TYR A 48 -8.05 0.22 -2.67
C TYR A 48 -9.44 0.21 -2.03
N ASN A 49 -10.38 -0.57 -2.55
CA ASN A 49 -11.71 -0.71 -1.99
C ASN A 49 -12.21 -2.17 -2.02
N PRO A 50 -12.75 -2.72 -0.91
CA PRO A 50 -12.56 -2.27 0.47
C PRO A 50 -11.08 -2.07 0.85
N PRO A 51 -10.75 -1.16 1.79
CA PRO A 51 -9.37 -0.95 2.22
C PRO A 51 -8.84 -2.20 2.93
N GLY A 52 -7.55 -2.46 2.75
CA GLY A 52 -6.84 -3.49 3.49
C GLY A 52 -6.18 -2.94 4.74
N ASN A 53 -5.29 -3.74 5.35
CA ASN A 53 -4.56 -3.35 6.55
C ASN A 53 -5.47 -2.95 7.72
N VAL A 54 -6.61 -3.62 7.84
CA VAL A 54 -7.47 -3.48 9.01
C VAL A 54 -6.88 -4.31 10.15
N ILE A 55 -6.64 -3.66 11.29
CA ILE A 55 -6.06 -4.30 12.47
C ILE A 55 -6.96 -5.44 12.92
N GLY A 56 -6.40 -6.64 13.06
CA GLY A 56 -7.12 -7.85 13.49
C GLY A 56 -7.71 -8.68 12.35
N GLU A 57 -7.62 -8.23 11.09
CA GLU A 57 -8.18 -8.94 9.93
C GLU A 57 -7.12 -9.61 9.03
N ALA A 58 -5.84 -9.46 9.35
CA ALA A 58 -4.75 -9.94 8.51
C ALA A 58 -4.75 -11.47 8.33
N THR A 59 -5.11 -12.24 9.36
CA THR A 59 -5.20 -13.71 9.28
C THR A 59 -6.16 -14.19 8.19
N ASP A 60 -7.27 -13.49 7.96
CA ASP A 60 -8.26 -13.86 6.95
C ASP A 60 -7.91 -13.33 5.55
N ASN A 61 -7.09 -12.28 5.49
CA ASN A 61 -6.85 -11.50 4.28
C ASN A 61 -5.47 -11.65 3.67
N VAL A 62 -4.48 -12.12 4.43
CA VAL A 62 -3.10 -12.33 3.98
C VAL A 62 -2.82 -13.82 4.00
N GLN A 63 -2.90 -14.45 2.84
CA GLN A 63 -2.63 -15.89 2.68
C GLN A 63 -1.25 -16.06 2.06
N VAL A 64 -0.35 -16.77 2.76
CA VAL A 64 1.00 -17.14 2.28
C VAL A 64 0.98 -18.57 1.78
#